data_AF-A0A7Y4NFX1-F1
#
_entry.id   AF-A0A7Y4NFX1-F1
#
_cell.length_a   1.000
_cell.length_b   1.000
_cell.length_c   1.000
_cell.angle_alpha   90.00
_cell.angle_beta   90.00
_cell.angle_gamma   90.00
#
_symmetry.space_group_name_H-M   'P 1'
#
loop_
_entity.id
_entity.type
_entity.pdbx_description
1 polymer ?
#
loop_
_entity_poly.entity_id
_entity_poly.type
_entity_poly.pdbx_seq_one_letter_code
_entity_poly.pdbx_strand_id
1 'polypeptide(L)' 'MADVPLTAADFPPPSVEEWRRLVDKDLKGKPFTVLQSPLEGGLSLQPLYTPQD' A
#
# COMPACT_ATOMS: atom_id res chain seq x y z
N MET A 1 -20.83 12.78 25.96
CA MET A 1 -20.36 11.44 25.54
C MET A 1 -18.88 11.58 25.26
N ALA A 2 -18.03 10.79 25.93
CA ALA A 2 -16.60 10.81 25.66
C ALA A 2 -16.34 10.10 24.31
N ASP A 3 -15.62 10.77 23.42
CA ASP A 3 -15.13 10.21 22.16
C ASP A 3 -14.09 9.13 22.49
N VAL A 4 -14.42 7.86 22.27
CA VAL A 4 -13.46 6.77 22.46
C VAL A 4 -12.47 6.81 21.29
N PRO A 5 -11.15 6.91 21.56
CA PRO A 5 -10.18 7.00 20.50
C PRO A 5 -10.11 5.67 19.73
N LEU A 6 -10.25 5.74 18.41
CA LEU A 6 -10.05 4.59 17.52
C LEU A 6 -8.61 4.09 17.63
N THR A 7 -8.44 2.80 17.86
CA THR A 7 -7.13 2.14 17.88
C THR A 7 -6.95 1.26 16.65
N ALA A 8 -5.71 0.94 16.29
CA ALA A 8 -5.45 0.04 15.17
C ALA A 8 -6.06 -1.37 15.38
N ALA A 9 -6.30 -1.77 16.63
CA ALA A 9 -6.93 -3.05 16.98
C ALA A 9 -8.44 -3.10 16.68
N ASP A 10 -9.07 -1.94 16.43
CA ASP A 10 -10.48 -1.87 16.01
C ASP A 10 -10.68 -2.30 14.54
N PHE A 11 -9.58 -2.52 13.80
CA PHE A 11 -9.59 -2.90 12.39
C PHE A 11 -8.93 -4.26 12.16
N PRO A 12 -9.33 -4.97 11.08
CA PRO A 12 -8.62 -6.17 10.67
C PRO A 12 -7.13 -5.85 10.39
N PRO A 13 -6.23 -6.81 10.66
CA PRO A 13 -4.80 -6.60 10.41
C PRO A 13 -4.56 -6.30 8.93
N PRO A 14 -3.67 -5.35 8.61
CA PRO A 14 -3.37 -5.01 7.22
C PRO A 14 -2.69 -6.19 6.52
N SER A 15 -3.22 -6.60 5.38
CA SER A 15 -2.60 -7.59 4.50
C SER A 15 -2.07 -6.93 3.23
N VAL A 16 -0.81 -7.18 2.92
CA VAL A 16 -0.16 -6.70 1.68
C VAL A 16 -0.87 -7.27 0.45
N GLU A 17 -1.37 -8.50 0.54
CA GLU A 17 -2.11 -9.15 -0.55
C GLU A 17 -3.45 -8.46 -0.82
N GLU A 18 -4.21 -8.12 0.24
CA GLU A 18 -5.47 -7.40 0.12
C GLU A 18 -5.26 -5.99 -0.44
N TRP A 19 -4.24 -5.29 0.06
CA TRP A 19 -3.83 -4.00 -0.48
C TRP A 19 -3.50 -4.11 -1.98
N ARG A 20 -2.71 -5.12 -2.38
CA ARG A 20 -2.31 -5.33 -3.77
C ARG A 20 -3.50 -5.60 -4.69
N ARG A 21 -4.50 -6.36 -4.23
CA ARG A 21 -5.75 -6.60 -4.97
C ARG A 21 -6.58 -5.32 -5.16
N LEU A 22 -6.65 -4.47 -4.14
CA LEU A 22 -7.34 -3.18 -4.25
C LEU A 22 -6.65 -2.26 -5.25
N VAL A 23 -5.31 -2.21 -5.21
CA VAL A 23 -4.50 -1.44 -6.14
C VAL A 23 -4.68 -1.94 -7.57
N ASP A 24 -4.63 -3.25 -7.81
CA ASP A 24 -4.84 -3.83 -9.14
C ASP A 24 -6.22 -3.46 -9.72
N LYS A 25 -7.26 -3.54 -8.89
CA LYS A 25 -8.62 -3.10 -9.24
C LYS A 25 -8.66 -1.61 -9.62
N ASP A 26 -7.97 -0.76 -8.86
CA ASP A 26 -7.97 0.69 -9.09
C ASP A 26 -7.15 1.09 -10.34
N LEU A 27 -6.09 0.33 -10.62
CA LEU A 27 -5.27 0.48 -11.82
C LEU A 27 -6.04 0.19 -13.11
N LYS A 28 -7.21 -0.48 -13.04
CA LYS A 28 -8.09 -0.76 -14.20
C LYS A 28 -7.33 -1.40 -15.37
N GLY A 29 -6.43 -2.34 -15.04
CA GLY A 29 -5.60 -3.05 -16.01
C GLY A 29 -4.30 -2.34 -16.41
N LYS A 30 -3.99 -1.16 -15.83
CA LYS A 30 -2.64 -0.57 -15.95
C LYS A 30 -1.62 -1.43 -15.20
N PRO A 31 -0.38 -1.54 -15.70
CA PRO A 31 0.65 -2.31 -15.01
C PRO A 31 1.03 -1.63 -13.70
N PHE A 32 1.31 -2.42 -12.65
CA PHE A 32 1.72 -1.88 -11.35
C PHE A 32 2.97 -1.00 -11.39
N THR A 33 3.82 -1.18 -12.40
CA THR A 33 5.00 -0.36 -12.64
C THR A 33 4.69 1.13 -12.80
N VAL A 34 3.45 1.51 -13.11
CA VAL A 34 3.05 2.94 -13.15
C VAL A 34 3.04 3.60 -11.77
N LEU A 35 3.00 2.80 -10.69
CA LEU A 35 3.11 3.27 -9.31
C LEU A 35 4.56 3.25 -8.81
N GLN A 36 5.48 2.69 -9.59
CA GLN A 36 6.90 2.70 -9.29
C GLN A 36 7.53 3.93 -9.93
N SER A 37 8.26 4.71 -9.12
CA SER A 37 8.96 5.89 -9.62
C SER A 37 10.44 5.54 -9.83
N PRO A 38 10.92 5.46 -11.08
CA PRO A 38 12.33 5.22 -11.33
C PRO A 38 13.15 6.42 -10.84
N LEU A 39 14.29 6.13 -10.23
CA LEU A 39 15.27 7.09 -9.78
C LEU A 39 16.53 7.00 -10.65
N GLU A 40 17.29 8.08 -10.66
CA GLU A 40 18.62 8.09 -11.29
C GLU A 40 19.52 7.04 -10.61
N GLY A 41 20.35 6.36 -11.40
CA GLY A 41 21.22 5.29 -10.90
C GLY A 41 20.59 3.89 -10.82
N GLY A 42 19.42 3.69 -11.44
CA GLY A 42 18.81 2.35 -11.59
C GLY A 42 18.00 1.88 -10.37
N LEU A 43 17.75 2.76 -9.41
CA LEU A 43 16.84 2.51 -8.30
C LEU A 43 15.39 2.78 -8.70
N SER A 44 14.43 2.19 -8.00
CA SER A 44 13.00 2.45 -8.21
C SER A 44 12.27 2.48 -6.89
N LEU A 45 11.56 3.59 -6.64
CA LEU A 45 10.71 3.72 -5.46
C LEU A 45 9.51 2.80 -5.58
N GLN A 46 9.24 2.07 -4.49
CA GLN A 46 8.07 1.21 -4.37
C GLN A 46 6.91 2.02 -3.76
N PRO A 47 5.67 1.76 -4.17
CA PRO A 47 4.50 2.43 -3.62
C PRO A 47 4.10 1.96 -2.20
N LEU A 48 4.68 0.86 -1.72
CA LEU A 48 4.47 0.35 -0.36
C LEU A 48 5.79 -0.20 0.18
N TYR A 49 6.21 0.29 1.34
CA TYR A 49 7.33 -0.24 2.12
C TYR A 49 6.78 -0.93 3.36
N THR A 50 7.30 -2.12 3.65
CA THR A 50 6.90 -2.89 4.84
C THR A 50 8.07 -2.96 5.82
N PRO A 51 7.84 -3.38 7.08
CA PRO A 51 8.94 -3.56 8.04
C PRO A 51 10.00 -4.60 7.61
N GLN A 52 9.79 -5.30 6.50
CA GLN A 52 10.67 -6.32 5.95
C GLN A 52 11.56 -5.79 4.80
N ASP A 53 11.32 -4.56 4.32
CA ASP A 53 12.16 -3.82 3.37
C ASP A 53 13.29 -3.10 4.12
#